data_AF-A0A0F9BK68-F1
#
_entry.id   AF-A0A0F9BK68-F1
#
_cell.length_a   1.000
_cell.length_b   1.000
_cell.length_c   1.000
_cell.angle_alpha   90.00
_cell.angle_beta   90.00
_cell.angle_gamma   90.00
#
_symmetry.space_group_name_H-M   'P 1'
#
loop_
_entity.id
_entity.type
_entity.pdbx_description
1 polymer ?
#
loop_
_entity_poly.entity_id
_entity_poly.type
_entity_poly.pdbx_seq_one_letter_code
_entity_poly.pdbx_strand_id
1 'polypeptide(L)'
;MGTRCLTVFKEEDGTEIAVMYRQMDGYPSGHGQELADFLAGKALVNGIGADDSKDTAFNGMHCLAASVVAHFKKDLGSVYLYPAGTRDVGEEYTYTVTGRMGEKPTIKTK
;
A
#
# COMPACT_ATOMS: atom_id res chain seq x y z
N MET A 1 -3.85 16.34 -17.36
CA MET A 1 -4.84 15.72 -16.45
C MET A 1 -4.24 14.39 -16.01
N GLY A 2 -4.08 14.14 -14.71
CA GLY A 2 -3.48 12.90 -14.19
C GLY A 2 -4.55 11.90 -13.77
N THR A 3 -4.29 10.60 -13.95
CA THR A 3 -5.11 9.51 -13.39
C THR A 3 -4.80 9.37 -11.92
N ARG A 4 -5.78 9.52 -11.06
CA ARG A 4 -5.66 9.41 -9.60
C ARG A 4 -6.03 8.02 -9.15
N CYS A 5 -5.52 7.64 -8.00
CA CYS A 5 -5.94 6.40 -7.36
C CYS A 5 -5.90 6.49 -5.84
N LEU A 6 -6.61 5.56 -5.22
CA LEU A 6 -6.48 5.24 -3.80
C LEU A 6 -5.79 3.90 -3.63
N THR A 7 -4.98 3.80 -2.58
CA THR A 7 -4.42 2.56 -2.05
C THR A 7 -4.87 2.40 -0.62
N VAL A 8 -5.74 1.42 -0.40
CA VAL A 8 -6.41 1.13 0.86
C VAL A 8 -5.66 0.00 1.54
N PHE A 9 -5.17 0.24 2.75
CA PHE A 9 -4.52 -0.79 3.56
C PHE A 9 -5.54 -1.39 4.53
N LYS A 10 -5.72 -2.72 4.50
CA LYS A 10 -6.63 -3.42 5.41
C LYS A 10 -5.97 -4.59 6.10
N GLU A 11 -6.36 -4.82 7.34
CA GLU A 11 -6.08 -6.09 8.02
C GLU A 11 -6.97 -7.22 7.48
N GLU A 12 -6.65 -8.46 7.86
CA GLU A 12 -7.36 -9.66 7.42
C GLU A 12 -8.84 -9.66 7.86
N ASP A 13 -9.14 -9.03 9.00
CA ASP A 13 -10.50 -8.86 9.53
C ASP A 13 -11.32 -7.78 8.81
N GLY A 14 -10.71 -7.07 7.85
CA GLY A 14 -11.34 -6.01 7.06
C GLY A 14 -11.18 -4.61 7.63
N THR A 15 -10.57 -4.44 8.82
CA THR A 15 -10.30 -3.14 9.42
C THR A 15 -9.36 -2.33 8.52
N GLU A 16 -9.81 -1.13 8.11
CA GLU A 16 -8.99 -0.23 7.30
C GLU A 16 -8.03 0.55 8.20
N ILE A 17 -6.74 0.53 7.86
CA ILE A 17 -5.69 1.25 8.59
C ILE A 17 -5.60 2.69 8.10
N ALA A 18 -5.46 2.87 6.78
CA ALA A 18 -5.33 4.17 6.13
C ALA A 18 -5.62 4.06 4.63
N VAL A 19 -5.81 5.22 4.00
CA VAL A 19 -5.94 5.35 2.55
C VAL A 19 -4.83 6.28 2.03
N MET A 20 -4.01 5.81 1.11
CA MET A 20 -3.03 6.62 0.40
C MET A 20 -3.61 7.08 -0.94
N TYR A 21 -3.66 8.38 -1.17
CA TYR A 21 -4.07 8.97 -2.45
C TYR A 21 -2.86 9.28 -3.31
N ARG A 22 -2.95 9.02 -4.62
CA ARG A 22 -1.97 9.45 -5.63
C ARG A 22 -2.64 10.35 -6.67
N GLN A 23 -2.03 11.50 -6.98
CA GLN A 23 -2.58 12.54 -7.87
C GLN A 23 -2.51 12.18 -9.36
N MET A 24 -1.52 11.39 -9.78
CA MET A 24 -1.25 11.03 -11.16
C MET A 24 -0.67 9.62 -11.27
N ASP A 25 -0.73 9.01 -12.45
CA ASP A 25 -0.23 7.66 -12.76
C ASP A 25 -0.92 6.52 -11.99
N GLY A 26 -2.16 6.72 -11.58
CA GLY A 26 -2.94 5.76 -10.79
C GLY A 26 -3.41 4.51 -11.52
N TYR A 27 -3.17 4.38 -12.83
CA TYR A 27 -3.60 3.22 -13.64
C TYR A 27 -2.77 1.95 -13.34
N PRO A 28 -3.26 0.73 -13.67
CA PRO A 28 -2.63 -0.52 -13.28
C PRO A 28 -1.17 -0.70 -13.72
N SER A 29 -0.83 -0.29 -14.95
CA SER A 29 0.56 -0.35 -15.45
C SER A 29 1.49 0.74 -14.88
N GLY A 30 0.95 1.68 -14.09
CA GLY A 30 1.69 2.70 -13.35
C GLY A 30 1.74 2.34 -11.88
N HIS A 31 0.86 2.93 -11.07
CA HIS A 31 0.81 2.70 -9.63
C HIS A 31 0.65 1.23 -9.25
N GLY A 32 -0.19 0.47 -9.97
CA GLY A 32 -0.39 -0.95 -9.68
C GLY A 32 0.89 -1.78 -9.81
N GLN A 33 1.63 -1.59 -10.91
CA GLN A 33 2.90 -2.27 -11.16
C GLN A 33 3.97 -1.85 -10.14
N GLU A 34 4.12 -0.54 -9.90
CA GLU A 34 5.10 -0.02 -8.92
C GLU A 34 4.82 -0.55 -7.50
N LEU A 35 3.54 -0.64 -7.11
CA LEU A 35 3.13 -1.22 -5.83
C LEU A 35 3.43 -2.73 -5.79
N ALA A 36 3.15 -3.46 -6.86
CA ALA A 36 3.46 -4.88 -6.95
C ALA A 36 4.96 -5.15 -6.84
N ASP A 37 5.78 -4.39 -7.54
CA ASP A 37 7.24 -4.51 -7.55
C ASP A 37 7.82 -4.21 -6.15
N PHE A 38 7.31 -3.19 -5.46
CA PHE A 38 7.76 -2.87 -4.10
C PHE A 38 7.42 -3.96 -3.08
N LEU A 39 6.25 -4.60 -3.21
CA LEU A 39 5.81 -5.67 -2.32
C LEU A 39 6.39 -7.04 -2.68
N ALA A 40 6.91 -7.21 -3.90
CA ALA A 40 7.43 -8.47 -4.39
C ALA A 40 8.59 -8.98 -3.53
N GLY A 41 8.54 -10.27 -3.20
CA GLY A 41 9.57 -10.94 -2.39
C GLY A 41 9.47 -10.68 -0.88
N LYS A 42 8.56 -9.81 -0.44
CA LYS A 42 8.39 -9.48 0.99
C LYS A 42 7.24 -10.25 1.62
N ALA A 43 7.36 -10.56 2.91
CA ALA A 43 6.33 -11.24 3.69
C ALA A 43 5.95 -10.46 4.95
N LEU A 44 4.76 -10.73 5.50
CA LEU A 44 4.41 -10.21 6.83
C LEU A 44 4.99 -11.11 7.92
N VAL A 45 5.57 -10.50 8.94
CA VAL A 45 6.11 -11.15 10.13
C VAL A 45 5.50 -10.56 11.40
N ASN A 46 5.62 -11.30 12.51
CA ASN A 46 5.19 -10.86 13.83
C ASN A 46 6.39 -10.82 14.79
N GLY A 47 7.03 -9.66 14.85
CA GLY A 47 8.37 -9.47 15.41
C GLY A 47 9.45 -9.48 14.32
N ILE A 48 10.60 -8.87 14.62
CA ILE A 48 11.73 -8.76 13.68
C ILE A 48 12.79 -9.78 14.10
N GLY A 49 13.06 -10.75 13.24
CA GLY A 49 14.14 -11.73 13.39
C GLY A 49 15.50 -11.19 12.94
N ALA A 50 16.56 -11.95 13.20
CA ALA A 50 17.93 -11.55 12.84
C ALA A 50 18.16 -11.46 11.31
N ASP A 51 17.43 -12.25 10.52
CA ASP A 51 17.53 -12.30 9.06
C ASP A 51 16.50 -11.38 8.36
N ASP A 52 15.63 -10.72 9.12
CA ASP A 52 14.63 -9.81 8.57
C ASP A 52 15.24 -8.46 8.22
N SER A 53 14.77 -7.88 7.10
CA SER A 53 15.18 -6.56 6.64
C SER A 53 14.01 -5.84 5.96
N LYS A 54 14.19 -4.55 5.68
CA LYS A 54 13.22 -3.75 4.89
C LYS A 54 12.95 -4.31 3.49
N ASP A 55 13.84 -5.17 2.99
CA ASP A 55 13.79 -5.74 1.65
C ASP A 55 13.14 -7.14 1.64
N THR A 56 12.93 -7.75 2.81
CA THR A 56 12.41 -9.11 2.95
C THR A 56 11.11 -9.20 3.77
N ALA A 57 10.86 -8.24 4.68
CA ALA A 57 9.77 -8.37 5.63
C ALA A 57 9.06 -7.05 5.98
N PHE A 58 7.80 -7.18 6.41
CA PHE A 58 7.03 -6.15 7.08
C PHE A 58 6.53 -6.67 8.42
N ASN A 59 6.78 -5.94 9.52
CA ASN A 59 6.30 -6.34 10.84
C ASN A 59 4.83 -5.93 11.04
N GLY A 60 3.92 -6.73 10.52
CA GLY A 60 2.48 -6.44 10.52
C GLY A 60 2.00 -5.53 9.38
N MET A 61 0.68 -5.44 9.21
CA MET A 61 0.04 -4.61 8.17
C MET A 61 0.27 -3.11 8.38
N HIS A 62 0.38 -2.67 9.63
CA HIS A 62 0.68 -1.28 9.96
C HIS A 62 2.08 -0.86 9.50
N CYS A 63 3.08 -1.74 9.68
CA CYS A 63 4.44 -1.53 9.16
C CYS A 63 4.47 -1.55 7.63
N LEU A 64 3.72 -2.45 7.00
CA LEU A 64 3.55 -2.48 5.55
C LEU A 64 2.97 -1.16 5.04
N ALA A 65 1.86 -0.69 5.61
CA ALA A 65 1.21 0.55 5.21
C ALA A 65 2.19 1.75 5.30
N ALA A 66 2.90 1.88 6.41
CA ALA A 66 3.92 2.91 6.60
C ALA A 66 5.05 2.80 5.55
N SER A 67 5.51 1.59 5.26
CA SER A 67 6.58 1.32 4.30
C SER A 67 6.17 1.67 2.86
N VAL A 68 4.94 1.37 2.47
CA VAL A 68 4.38 1.77 1.17
C VAL A 68 4.29 3.30 1.10
N VAL A 69 3.75 3.96 2.12
CA VAL A 69 3.68 5.44 2.14
C VAL A 69 5.08 6.05 1.99
N ALA A 70 6.08 5.55 2.72
CA ALA A 70 7.47 6.01 2.62
C ALA A 70 8.11 5.71 1.25
N HIS A 71 7.72 4.61 0.61
CA HIS A 71 8.17 4.28 -0.75
C HIS A 71 7.68 5.33 -1.75
N PHE A 72 6.38 5.66 -1.73
CA PHE A 72 5.79 6.57 -2.72
C PHE A 72 5.95 8.06 -2.39
N LYS A 73 6.02 8.45 -1.12
CA LYS A 73 6.13 9.85 -0.71
C LYS A 73 7.56 10.35 -0.78
N LYS A 74 7.96 10.95 -1.90
CA LYS A 74 9.32 11.47 -2.14
C LYS A 74 9.48 12.99 -2.09
N ASP A 75 8.43 13.74 -2.36
CA ASP A 75 8.45 15.21 -2.40
C ASP A 75 7.09 15.77 -2.00
N LEU A 76 6.95 17.10 -1.96
CA LEU A 76 5.69 17.82 -1.81
C LEU A 76 4.69 17.41 -2.91
N GLY A 77 3.41 17.35 -2.52
CA GLY A 77 2.35 16.89 -3.40
C GLY A 77 2.44 15.41 -3.78
N SER A 78 1.83 15.06 -4.91
CA SER A 78 1.73 13.73 -5.56
C SER A 78 1.07 12.61 -4.75
N VAL A 79 1.48 12.42 -3.50
CA VAL A 79 1.02 11.37 -2.60
C VAL A 79 0.57 12.01 -1.28
N TYR A 80 -0.62 11.62 -0.83
CA TYR A 80 -1.26 12.13 0.37
C TYR A 80 -1.84 10.98 1.20
N LEU A 81 -1.93 11.18 2.51
CA LEU A 81 -2.56 10.23 3.41
C LEU A 81 -3.95 10.75 3.82
N TYR A 82 -4.95 9.91 3.68
CA TYR A 82 -6.34 10.17 4.05
C TYR A 82 -6.79 9.20 5.15
N PRO A 83 -7.80 9.59 5.95
CA PRO A 83 -8.40 8.69 6.94
C PRO A 83 -8.92 7.40 6.31
N ALA A 84 -8.89 6.32 7.09
CA ALA A 84 -9.57 5.06 6.78
C ALA A 84 -11.02 5.30 6.34
N GLY A 85 -11.51 4.53 5.36
CA GLY A 85 -12.85 4.67 4.79
C GLY A 85 -13.02 5.80 3.78
N THR A 86 -12.00 6.65 3.55
CA THR A 86 -12.07 7.72 2.54
C THR A 86 -12.28 7.15 1.14
N ARG A 87 -13.31 7.61 0.42
CA ARG A 87 -13.64 7.29 -0.97
C ARG A 87 -14.27 8.51 -1.63
N ASP A 88 -14.47 8.46 -2.95
CA ASP A 88 -15.15 9.49 -3.74
C ASP A 88 -14.44 10.86 -3.70
N VAL A 89 -13.10 10.84 -3.71
CA VAL A 89 -12.23 12.03 -3.75
C VAL A 89 -11.62 12.27 -5.14
N GLY A 90 -12.28 11.73 -6.16
CA GLY A 90 -11.90 11.87 -7.57
C GLY A 90 -10.91 10.82 -8.06
N GLU A 91 -10.79 9.70 -7.37
CA GLU A 91 -10.02 8.54 -7.81
C GLU A 91 -10.68 7.82 -9.00
N GLU A 92 -9.86 7.38 -9.95
CA GLU A 92 -10.29 6.53 -11.06
C GLU A 92 -10.01 5.04 -10.81
N TYR A 93 -9.07 4.73 -9.91
CA TYR A 93 -8.71 3.36 -9.52
C TYR A 93 -8.59 3.22 -8.00
N THR A 94 -8.97 2.06 -7.48
CA THR A 94 -8.73 1.71 -6.07
C THR A 94 -7.97 0.40 -5.95
N TYR A 95 -6.82 0.45 -5.30
CA TYR A 95 -6.02 -0.72 -4.92
C TYR A 95 -6.32 -1.05 -3.46
N THR A 96 -6.58 -2.31 -3.16
CA THR A 96 -6.72 -2.81 -1.79
C THR A 96 -5.55 -3.72 -1.50
N VAL A 97 -4.76 -3.36 -0.49
CA VAL A 97 -3.63 -4.15 0.00
C VAL A 97 -4.03 -4.82 1.30
N THR A 98 -3.92 -6.15 1.31
CA THR A 98 -4.16 -6.98 2.51
C THR A 98 -3.01 -7.94 2.71
N GLY A 99 -2.83 -8.43 3.93
CA GLY A 99 -1.75 -9.35 4.25
C GLY A 99 -2.08 -10.19 5.46
N ARG A 100 -1.47 -11.38 5.51
CA ARG A 100 -1.59 -12.35 6.58
C ARG A 100 -0.21 -12.73 7.08
N MET A 101 -0.07 -12.99 8.38
CA MET A 101 1.21 -13.35 8.98
C MET A 101 1.81 -14.60 8.31
N GLY A 102 3.10 -14.53 7.97
CA GLY A 102 3.83 -15.58 7.28
C GLY A 102 3.59 -15.63 5.77
N GLU A 103 2.72 -14.78 5.23
CA GLU A 103 2.35 -14.77 3.81
C GLU A 103 2.80 -13.48 3.11
N LYS A 104 2.82 -13.54 1.77
CA LYS A 104 3.05 -12.36 0.94
C LYS A 104 1.81 -11.46 0.94
N PRO A 105 1.97 -10.12 0.91
CA PRO A 105 0.84 -9.22 0.72
C PRO A 105 0.12 -9.48 -0.60
N THR A 106 -1.17 -9.20 -0.64
CA THR A 106 -2.00 -9.30 -1.85
C THR A 106 -2.54 -7.93 -2.24
N ILE A 107 -2.66 -7.71 -3.55
CA ILE A 107 -3.23 -6.49 -4.13
C ILE A 107 -4.48 -6.88 -4.92
N LYS A 108 -5.58 -6.16 -4.71
CA LYS A 108 -6.78 -6.23 -5.55
C LYS A 108 -7.07 -4.85 -6.12
N THR A 109 -7.39 -4.77 -7.40
CA THR A 109 -7.72 -3.51 -8.07
C THR A 109 -9.19 -3.48 -8.45
N LYS A 110 -9.84 -2.34 -8.24
CA LYS A 110 -11.21 -2.03 -8.68
C LYS A 110 -11.21 -0.74 -9.48
#